data_AF-A0A1D6MYN2-F1
#
_entry.id   AF-A0A1D6MYN2-F1
#
_cell.length_a   1.000
_cell.length_b   1.000
_cell.length_c   1.000
_cell.angle_alpha   90.00
_cell.angle_beta   90.00
_cell.angle_gamma   90.00
#
_symmetry.space_group_name_H-M   'P 1'
#
loop_
_entity.id
_entity.type
_entity.pdbx_description
1 polymer ?
#
loop_
_entity_poly.entity_id
_entity_poly.type
_entity_poly.pdbx_seq_one_letter_code
_entity_poly.pdbx_strand_id
1 'polypeptide(L)'
;MASNEPLGTISDITEGAGASEEPCLVSTATSGSAGASPSHIGAGASSSYGSYGKERRLSDEELGIMTGLTRAVNKLAEAVQTRVVVQTTDVHPNMYQICMGVPGFTDEDLMTCLTYLLDNKRQGDGFVKMEPKHCVLWLRQHLARI
;
A
#
# COMPACT_ATOMS: atom_id res chain seq x y z
N MET A 1 -6.89 -44.84 -35.64
CA MET A 1 -7.63 -43.61 -35.97
C MET A 1 -7.43 -42.63 -34.82
N ALA A 2 -6.81 -41.48 -35.14
CA ALA A 2 -6.61 -40.24 -34.35
C ALA A 2 -5.98 -40.40 -32.93
N SER A 3 -4.70 -40.07 -32.68
CA SER A 3 -3.97 -38.79 -32.83
C SER A 3 -4.53 -37.66 -31.95
N ASN A 4 -3.82 -37.33 -30.86
CA ASN A 4 -3.10 -36.06 -30.71
C ASN A 4 -2.43 -35.93 -29.32
N GLU A 5 -1.10 -35.98 -29.32
CA GLU A 5 -0.21 -35.31 -28.35
C GLU A 5 0.20 -33.93 -28.99
N PRO A 6 0.98 -32.99 -28.38
CA PRO A 6 1.85 -33.12 -27.21
C PRO A 6 2.02 -31.87 -26.30
N LEU A 7 2.94 -32.03 -25.34
CA LEU A 7 3.57 -31.09 -24.42
C LEU A 7 3.87 -29.68 -24.99
N GLY A 8 3.66 -28.67 -24.15
CA GLY A 8 4.37 -27.39 -24.19
C GLY A 8 5.20 -27.22 -22.91
N THR A 9 6.51 -27.41 -23.04
CA THR A 9 7.54 -27.08 -22.05
C THR A 9 7.74 -25.57 -21.94
N ILE A 10 7.82 -25.03 -20.73
CA ILE A 10 8.43 -23.72 -20.50
C ILE A 10 9.80 -23.93 -19.86
N SER A 11 10.83 -23.83 -20.68
CA SER A 11 12.23 -23.73 -20.26
C SER A 11 12.70 -22.29 -20.35
N ASP A 12 13.54 -21.96 -19.37
CA ASP A 12 14.64 -21.01 -19.35
C ASP A 12 14.38 -19.48 -19.29
N ILE A 13 14.55 -19.00 -18.06
CA ILE A 13 15.41 -17.88 -17.67
C ILE A 13 16.53 -17.55 -18.68
N THR A 14 16.60 -16.30 -19.15
CA THR A 14 17.84 -15.72 -19.67
C THR A 14 17.94 -14.25 -19.28
N GLU A 15 18.84 -14.02 -18.33
CA GLU A 15 19.89 -12.99 -18.27
C GLU A 15 19.89 -11.87 -19.32
N GLY A 16 20.13 -10.62 -18.88
CA GLY A 16 20.71 -9.59 -19.76
C GLY A 16 20.34 -8.14 -19.44
N ALA A 17 21.27 -7.43 -18.80
CA ALA A 17 21.25 -5.99 -18.57
C ALA A 17 21.49 -5.17 -19.86
N GLY A 18 21.01 -3.91 -19.92
CA GLY A 18 21.49 -2.93 -20.90
C GLY A 18 20.66 -1.65 -21.08
N ALA A 19 21.19 -0.54 -20.53
CA ALA A 19 21.24 0.84 -21.06
C ALA A 19 19.98 1.73 -21.26
N SER A 20 20.21 3.03 -20.93
CA SER A 20 19.47 4.28 -21.22
C SER A 20 18.80 4.36 -22.61
N GLU A 21 17.80 5.22 -22.87
CA GLU A 21 17.88 6.69 -23.03
C GLU A 21 16.49 7.38 -23.04
N GLU A 22 16.49 8.71 -22.87
CA GLU A 22 15.37 9.62 -22.57
C GLU A 22 14.73 10.24 -23.87
N PRO A 23 13.98 11.38 -23.84
CA PRO A 23 12.56 11.55 -24.19
C PRO A 23 12.29 12.19 -25.58
N CYS A 24 11.03 12.21 -26.04
CA CYS A 24 10.64 12.92 -27.28
C CYS A 24 9.78 14.18 -27.03
N LEU A 25 10.18 15.22 -27.77
CA LEU A 25 9.87 16.64 -27.61
C LEU A 25 8.62 17.13 -28.37
N VAL A 26 8.24 18.35 -27.97
CA VAL A 26 7.27 19.33 -28.49
C VAL A 26 7.27 19.54 -30.02
N SER A 27 6.15 20.04 -30.55
CA SER A 27 6.14 20.87 -31.77
C SER A 27 5.07 21.97 -31.71
N THR A 28 5.49 23.16 -32.14
CA THR A 28 4.83 24.48 -32.10
C THR A 28 4.52 24.94 -33.52
N ALA A 29 3.45 25.73 -33.73
CA ALA A 29 3.29 26.68 -34.85
C ALA A 29 2.14 27.67 -34.52
N THR A 30 2.38 28.92 -34.11
CA THR A 30 2.67 30.20 -34.83
C THR A 30 1.45 31.05 -35.30
N SER A 31 1.33 32.22 -34.64
CA SER A 31 1.06 33.60 -35.11
C SER A 31 -0.27 34.04 -35.77
N GLY A 32 -0.74 35.23 -35.34
CA GLY A 32 -1.53 36.15 -36.18
C GLY A 32 -2.42 37.16 -35.42
N SER A 33 -2.03 38.44 -35.43
CA SER A 33 -2.65 39.60 -34.76
C SER A 33 -3.82 40.25 -35.56
N ALA A 34 -4.83 40.83 -34.89
CA ALA A 34 -5.41 42.16 -35.18
C ALA A 34 -6.65 42.44 -34.29
N GLY A 35 -6.80 43.69 -33.82
CA GLY A 35 -7.79 44.09 -32.82
C GLY A 35 -9.15 44.58 -33.35
N ALA A 36 -10.05 44.91 -32.41
CA ALA A 36 -11.14 45.88 -32.57
C ALA A 36 -11.71 46.27 -31.18
N SER A 37 -12.03 47.54 -31.02
CA SER A 37 -12.59 48.21 -29.83
C SER A 37 -13.93 47.65 -29.33
N PRO A 38 -14.32 47.86 -28.04
CA PRO A 38 -15.65 47.54 -27.57
C PRO A 38 -16.63 48.71 -27.82
N SER A 39 -17.63 48.47 -28.65
CA SER A 39 -18.77 49.37 -28.88
C SER A 39 -19.86 49.14 -27.82
N HIS A 40 -20.09 50.18 -27.03
CA HIS A 40 -21.33 50.67 -26.42
C HIS A 40 -22.63 49.82 -26.45
N ILE A 41 -23.12 49.57 -25.22
CA ILE A 41 -24.51 49.49 -24.71
C ILE A 41 -25.52 48.56 -25.39
N GLY A 42 -25.95 47.58 -24.59
CA GLY A 42 -27.32 47.08 -24.57
C GLY A 42 -27.75 46.89 -23.12
N ALA A 43 -28.61 47.79 -22.63
CA ALA A 43 -29.26 47.65 -21.33
C ALA A 43 -30.13 46.38 -21.34
N GLY A 44 -29.83 45.46 -20.42
CA GLY A 44 -30.62 44.26 -20.17
C GLY A 44 -30.84 44.13 -18.67
N ALA A 45 -32.05 44.44 -18.23
CA ALA A 45 -32.46 44.39 -16.84
C ALA A 45 -32.39 42.97 -16.26
N SER A 46 -31.84 42.90 -15.05
CA SER A 46 -32.18 42.00 -13.95
C SER A 46 -32.52 40.54 -14.29
N SER A 47 -31.57 39.66 -14.02
CA SER A 47 -31.89 38.41 -13.34
C SER A 47 -30.83 38.11 -12.29
N SER A 48 -31.29 38.15 -11.05
CA SER A 48 -30.58 37.76 -9.85
C SER A 48 -30.19 36.29 -9.92
N TYR A 49 -28.99 36.02 -10.39
CA TYR A 49 -28.21 34.84 -10.02
C TYR A 49 -26.89 35.36 -9.46
N GLY A 50 -26.68 35.10 -8.17
CA GLY A 50 -25.52 35.57 -7.43
C GLY A 50 -24.24 35.31 -8.21
N SER A 51 -23.49 36.38 -8.41
CA SER A 51 -22.15 36.37 -8.97
C SER A 51 -21.30 35.28 -8.29
N TYR A 52 -21.01 34.19 -8.99
CA TYR A 52 -19.96 33.25 -8.64
C TYR A 52 -18.56 33.81 -8.97
N GLY A 53 -18.44 35.14 -9.06
CA GLY A 53 -17.27 35.88 -9.52
C GLY A 53 -16.75 36.88 -8.49
N LYS A 54 -16.75 36.52 -7.21
CA LYS A 54 -16.05 37.28 -6.19
C LYS A 54 -15.52 36.30 -5.16
N GLU A 55 -14.20 36.15 -5.10
CA GLU A 55 -13.53 35.47 -3.98
C GLU A 55 -14.05 36.11 -2.68
N ARG A 56 -15.02 35.44 -2.03
CA ARG A 56 -15.43 35.85 -0.69
C ARG A 56 -14.26 35.49 0.20
N ARG A 57 -13.56 36.52 0.70
CA ARG A 57 -12.54 36.33 1.74
C ARG A 57 -13.20 35.56 2.88
N LEU A 58 -12.60 34.42 3.23
CA LEU A 58 -13.00 33.65 4.40
C LEU A 58 -12.95 34.57 5.62
N SER A 59 -13.98 34.49 6.45
CA SER A 59 -13.99 35.14 7.75
C SER A 59 -12.95 34.48 8.67
N ASP A 60 -12.46 35.21 9.67
CA ASP A 60 -11.45 34.69 10.62
C ASP A 60 -11.96 33.45 11.37
N GLU A 61 -13.28 33.35 11.60
CA GLU A 61 -13.92 32.16 12.18
C GLU A 61 -13.79 30.93 11.26
N GLU A 62 -14.09 31.08 9.96
CA GLU A 62 -13.96 30.01 8.97
C GLU A 62 -12.49 29.55 8.83
N LEU A 63 -11.54 30.49 8.90
CA LEU A 63 -10.11 30.19 8.91
C LEU A 63 -9.71 29.41 10.18
N GLY A 64 -10.29 29.77 11.33
CA GLY A 64 -10.11 29.07 12.60
C GLY A 64 -10.62 27.63 12.54
N ILE A 65 -11.82 27.42 11.99
CA ILE A 65 -12.42 26.09 11.80
C ILE A 65 -11.56 25.24 10.86
N MET A 66 -11.14 25.79 9.72
CA MET A 66 -10.30 25.08 8.75
C MET A 66 -8.96 24.67 9.38
N THR A 67 -8.32 25.57 10.14
CA THR A 67 -7.06 25.29 10.84
C THR A 67 -7.25 24.22 11.92
N GLY A 68 -8.36 24.27 12.67
CA GLY A 68 -8.72 23.27 13.66
C GLY A 68 -8.94 21.89 13.04
N LEU A 69 -9.63 21.84 11.89
CA LEU A 69 -9.86 20.62 11.14
C LEU A 69 -8.57 20.06 10.55
N THR A 70 -7.71 20.88 9.94
CA THR A 70 -6.38 20.47 9.47
C THR A 70 -5.56 19.87 10.61
N ARG A 71 -5.57 20.50 11.79
CA ARG A 71 -4.87 19.96 12.97
C ARG A 71 -5.46 18.63 13.44
N ALA A 72 -6.78 18.49 13.44
CA ALA A 72 -7.45 17.25 13.83
C ALA A 72 -7.14 16.10 12.85
N VAL A 73 -7.18 16.38 11.54
CA VAL A 73 -6.84 15.42 10.48
C VAL A 73 -5.37 15.03 10.55
N ASN A 74 -4.45 15.97 10.82
CA ASN A 74 -3.04 15.65 11.02
C ASN A 74 -2.83 14.73 12.24
N LYS A 75 -3.51 14.98 13.36
CA LYS A 75 -3.47 14.08 14.53
C LYS A 75 -4.05 12.71 14.23
N LEU A 76 -5.11 12.63 13.42
CA LEU A 76 -5.67 11.35 12.97
C LEU A 76 -4.69 10.62 12.05
N ALA A 77 -4.06 11.33 11.11
CA ALA A 77 -3.05 10.77 10.22
C ALA A 77 -1.86 10.22 11.00
N GLU A 78 -1.36 10.95 12.01
CA GLU A 78 -0.32 10.46 12.92
C GLU A 78 -0.78 9.22 13.71
N ALA A 79 -2.00 9.23 14.24
CA ALA A 79 -2.53 8.10 15.01
C ALA A 79 -2.72 6.84 14.15
N VAL A 80 -3.20 7.00 12.92
CA VAL A 80 -3.36 5.91 11.96
C VAL A 80 -2.00 5.41 11.47
N GLN A 81 -1.08 6.31 11.11
CA GLN A 81 0.26 5.95 10.68
C GLN A 81 1.01 5.18 11.78
N THR A 82 0.90 5.62 13.04
CA THR A 82 1.49 4.93 14.19
C THR A 82 0.93 3.52 14.33
N ARG A 83 -0.39 3.33 14.15
CA ARG A 83 -1.00 1.99 14.22
C ARG A 83 -0.61 1.10 13.05
N VAL A 84 -0.54 1.64 11.84
CA VAL A 84 -0.21 0.89 10.63
C VAL A 84 1.27 0.47 10.64
N VAL A 85 2.18 1.35 11.03
CA VAL A 85 3.62 1.04 11.12
C VAL A 85 3.90 -0.02 12.19
N VAL A 86 3.16 -0.03 13.30
CA VAL A 86 3.30 -1.08 14.34
C VAL A 86 2.79 -2.45 13.86
N GLN A 87 1.84 -2.49 12.92
CA GLN A 87 1.26 -3.75 12.41
C GLN A 87 2.07 -4.40 11.29
N THR A 88 2.97 -3.69 10.60
CA THR A 88 3.70 -4.25 9.44
C THR A 88 4.95 -5.05 9.79
N THR A 89 5.42 -4.97 11.05
CA THR A 89 6.53 -5.77 11.57
C THR A 89 6.05 -6.68 12.72
N ASP A 90 4.90 -7.31 12.55
CA ASP A 90 4.24 -8.04 13.64
C ASP A 90 4.77 -9.47 13.86
N VAL A 91 5.80 -9.86 13.10
CA VAL A 91 6.47 -11.15 13.22
C VAL A 91 7.73 -10.98 14.07
N HIS A 92 7.85 -11.80 15.12
CA HIS A 92 9.02 -11.80 15.98
C HIS A 92 10.29 -12.13 15.16
N PRO A 93 11.36 -11.32 15.24
CA PRO A 93 12.55 -11.46 14.38
C PRO A 93 13.25 -12.82 14.53
N ASN A 94 13.09 -13.47 15.68
CA ASN A 94 13.68 -14.78 15.95
C ASN A 94 12.73 -15.96 15.72
N MET A 95 11.52 -15.75 15.17
CA MET A 95 10.53 -16.83 15.00
C MET A 95 11.09 -18.01 14.22
N TYR A 96 11.70 -17.73 13.06
CA TYR A 96 12.31 -18.73 12.20
C TYR A 96 13.37 -19.53 12.95
N GLN A 97 14.31 -18.83 13.60
CA GLN A 97 15.42 -19.46 14.32
C GLN A 97 14.94 -20.34 15.48
N ILE A 98 13.92 -19.89 16.22
CA ILE A 98 13.36 -20.66 17.34
C ILE A 98 12.63 -21.90 16.84
N CYS A 99 11.86 -21.79 15.75
CA CYS A 99 11.14 -22.93 15.18
C CYS A 99 12.10 -23.95 14.54
N MET A 100 13.06 -23.49 13.73
CA MET A 100 14.05 -24.35 13.09
C MET A 100 15.08 -24.94 14.04
N GLY A 101 15.31 -24.30 15.18
CA GLY A 101 16.20 -24.80 16.22
C GLY A 101 15.64 -25.99 17.02
N VAL A 102 14.40 -26.41 16.78
CA VAL A 102 13.80 -27.51 17.54
C VAL A 102 14.25 -28.88 16.97
N PRO A 103 15.01 -29.68 17.75
CA PRO A 103 15.49 -30.96 17.26
C PRO A 103 14.39 -32.04 17.25
N GLY A 104 14.55 -33.03 16.38
CA GLY A 104 13.71 -34.24 16.37
C GLY A 104 12.48 -34.18 15.47
N PHE A 105 12.42 -33.20 14.57
CA PHE A 105 11.40 -33.08 13.52
C PHE A 105 12.08 -32.96 12.15
N THR A 106 11.34 -33.22 11.08
CA THR A 106 11.81 -32.98 9.72
C THR A 106 11.69 -31.49 9.37
N ASP A 107 12.49 -31.00 8.43
CA ASP A 107 12.43 -29.60 8.00
C ASP A 107 11.05 -29.24 7.41
N GLU A 108 10.37 -30.21 6.78
CA GLU A 108 9.02 -30.05 6.23
C GLU A 108 7.97 -29.83 7.33
N ASP A 109 8.04 -30.62 8.40
CA ASP A 109 7.17 -30.45 9.58
C ASP A 109 7.39 -29.08 10.24
N LEU A 110 8.66 -28.67 10.36
CA LEU A 110 9.04 -27.39 10.93
C LEU A 110 8.58 -26.23 10.04
N MET A 111 8.65 -26.33 8.71
CA MET A 111 8.08 -25.32 7.80
C MET A 111 6.57 -25.23 7.86
N THR A 112 5.89 -26.37 7.96
CA THR A 112 4.42 -26.39 8.12
C THR A 112 4.02 -25.67 9.40
N CYS A 113 4.69 -25.99 10.50
CA CYS A 113 4.45 -25.34 11.80
C CYS A 113 4.83 -23.86 11.80
N LEU A 114 5.96 -23.50 11.17
CA LEU A 114 6.39 -22.11 11.05
C LEU A 114 5.34 -21.28 10.30
N THR A 115 4.85 -21.77 9.17
CA THR A 115 3.80 -21.10 8.37
C THR A 115 2.57 -20.87 9.23
N TYR A 116 2.12 -21.87 9.98
CA TYR A 116 1.01 -21.73 10.92
C TYR A 116 1.27 -20.67 12.00
N LEU A 117 2.47 -20.64 12.58
CA LEU A 117 2.84 -19.67 13.63
C LEU A 117 2.91 -18.23 13.09
N LEU A 118 3.33 -18.06 11.84
CA LEU A 118 3.37 -16.77 11.14
C LEU A 118 1.94 -16.28 10.83
N ASP A 119 1.06 -17.17 10.39
CA ASP A 119 -0.35 -16.85 10.14
C ASP A 119 -1.12 -16.57 11.44
N ASN A 120 -0.70 -17.18 12.55
CA ASN A 120 -1.37 -17.07 13.84
C ASN A 120 -0.49 -16.34 14.85
N LYS A 121 -0.44 -15.00 14.75
CA LYS A 121 0.40 -14.15 15.61
C LYS A 121 0.34 -14.49 17.11
N ARG A 122 -0.86 -14.67 17.68
CA ARG A 122 -0.99 -14.99 19.13
C ARG A 122 -0.33 -16.31 19.51
N GLN A 123 -0.35 -17.30 18.61
CA GLN A 123 0.32 -18.58 18.82
C GLN A 123 1.83 -18.43 18.63
N GLY A 124 2.26 -17.71 17.60
CA GLY A 124 3.66 -17.33 17.39
C GLY A 124 4.28 -16.65 18.62
N ASP A 125 3.66 -15.58 19.10
CA ASP A 125 4.13 -14.84 20.29
C ASP A 125 4.21 -15.71 21.55
N GLY A 126 3.27 -16.67 21.67
CA GLY A 126 3.29 -17.66 22.74
C GLY A 126 4.45 -18.63 22.60
N PHE A 127 4.63 -19.20 21.41
CA PHE A 127 5.67 -20.18 21.08
C PHE A 127 7.08 -19.64 21.33
N VAL A 128 7.35 -18.39 20.94
CA VAL A 128 8.65 -17.72 21.18
C VAL A 128 8.98 -17.61 22.67
N LYS A 129 7.97 -17.46 23.52
CA LYS A 129 8.14 -17.32 24.98
C LYS A 129 8.19 -18.66 25.71
N MET A 130 7.91 -19.76 25.02
CA MET A 130 7.94 -21.09 25.61
C MET A 130 9.38 -21.57 25.83
N GLU A 131 9.57 -22.34 26.90
CA GLU A 131 10.81 -23.09 27.10
C GLU A 131 10.97 -24.15 26.00
N PRO A 132 12.20 -24.46 25.52
CA PRO A 132 12.41 -25.39 24.41
C PRO A 132 11.70 -26.74 24.54
N LYS A 133 11.59 -27.28 25.76
CA LYS A 133 10.86 -28.54 26.03
C LYS A 133 9.36 -28.43 25.71
N HIS A 134 8.77 -27.26 25.95
CA HIS A 134 7.36 -27.00 25.65
C HIS A 134 7.17 -26.72 24.16
N CYS A 135 8.14 -26.13 23.47
CA CYS A 135 8.11 -25.98 22.01
C CYS A 135 8.05 -27.34 21.31
N VAL A 136 8.86 -28.30 21.76
CA VAL A 136 8.82 -29.69 21.26
C VAL A 136 7.44 -30.32 21.48
N LEU A 137 6.87 -30.17 22.67
CA LEU A 137 5.53 -30.71 22.98
C LEU A 137 4.44 -30.05 22.11
N TRP A 138 4.54 -28.73 21.92
CA TRP A 138 3.62 -27.98 21.09
C TRP A 138 3.67 -28.47 19.64
N LEU A 139 4.86 -28.62 19.07
CA LEU A 139 5.06 -29.13 17.70
C LEU A 139 4.50 -30.54 17.54
N ARG A 140 4.81 -31.47 18.47
CA ARG A 140 4.24 -32.83 18.44
C ARG A 140 2.71 -32.81 18.46
N GLN A 141 2.13 -32.00 19.33
CA GLN A 141 0.68 -31.91 19.47
C GLN A 141 0.01 -31.25 18.26
N HIS A 142 0.69 -30.29 17.62
CA HIS A 142 0.20 -29.62 16.43
C HIS A 142 0.24 -30.56 15.23
N LEU A 143 1.40 -31.17 14.94
CA LEU A 143 1.59 -32.10 13.83
C LEU A 143 0.69 -33.34 13.95
N ALA A 144 0.44 -33.84 15.16
CA ALA A 144 -0.48 -34.96 15.37
C ALA A 144 -1.96 -34.63 15.05
N ARG A 145 -2.30 -33.35 14.81
CA ARG A 145 -3.65 -32.91 14.43
C ARG A 145 -3.78 -32.59 12.93
N ILE A 146 -2.65 -32.51 12.21
CA ILE A 146 -2.63 -32.34 10.76
C ILE A 146 -2.94 -33.70 10.13
#